data_AF-A0A329MLV3-F1
#
_entry.id   AF-A0A329MLV3-F1
#
_cell.length_a   1.000
_cell.length_b   1.000
_cell.length_c   1.000
_cell.angle_alpha   90.00
_cell.angle_beta   90.00
_cell.angle_gamma   90.00
#
_symmetry.space_group_name_H-M   'P 1'
#
loop_
_entity.id
_entity.type
_entity.pdbx_description
1 polymer ?
#
loop_
_entity_poly.entity_id
_entity_poly.type
_entity_poly.pdbx_seq_one_letter_code
_entity_poly.pdbx_strand_id
1 'polypeptide(L)' 'MIIHFTGVLIFLFFFFVLHIALCVWGYRDSIRRGRSNEYAIIVLVGLLFFPVVGLIVYLIIRND' A
#
# COMPACT_ATOMS: atom_id res chain seq x y z
N MET A 1 13.21 -29.91 -1.01
CA MET A 1 13.90 -28.67 -0.58
C MET A 1 13.69 -27.52 -1.57
N ILE A 2 14.06 -27.68 -2.85
CA ILE A 2 13.92 -26.62 -3.88
C ILE A 2 12.47 -26.16 -4.09
N ILE A 3 11.50 -27.08 -4.15
CA ILE A 3 10.08 -26.75 -4.34
C ILE A 3 9.54 -25.84 -3.23
N HIS A 4 9.92 -26.09 -1.97
CA HIS A 4 9.53 -25.23 -0.85
C HIS A 4 10.17 -23.85 -0.94
N PHE A 5 11.43 -23.77 -1.35
CA PHE A 5 12.13 -22.50 -1.55
C PHE A 5 11.48 -21.65 -2.65
N THR A 6 11.18 -22.26 -3.81
CA THR A 6 10.46 -21.59 -4.91
C THR A 6 9.07 -21.11 -4.48
N GLY A 7 8.34 -21.92 -3.70
CA GLY A 7 7.03 -21.53 -3.17
C GLY A 7 7.08 -20.29 -2.27
N VAL A 8 8.08 -20.21 -1.38
CA VAL A 8 8.28 -19.03 -0.51
C VAL A 8 8.61 -17.78 -1.33
N LEU A 9 9.45 -17.89 -2.36
CA LEU A 9 9.79 -16.76 -3.22
C LEU A 9 8.57 -16.19 -3.97
N ILE A 10 7.72 -17.06 -4.53
CA ILE A 10 6.49 -16.64 -5.22
C ILE A 10 5.54 -15.94 -4.24
N PHE A 11 5.41 -16.48 -3.03
CA PHE A 11 4.58 -15.88 -1.98
C PHE A 11 5.08 -14.48 -1.59
N LEU A 12 6.38 -14.32 -1.33
CA LEU A 12 6.97 -13.01 -1.01
C LEU A 12 6.81 -12.01 -2.17
N PHE A 13 7.02 -12.47 -3.41
CA PHE A 13 6.83 -11.63 -4.60
C PHE A 13 5.38 -11.16 -4.73
N PHE A 14 4.41 -12.04 -4.49
CA PHE A 14 3.00 -11.67 -4.47
C PHE A 14 2.70 -10.58 -3.44
N PHE A 15 3.19 -10.72 -2.20
CA PHE A 15 3.00 -9.70 -1.17
C PHE A 15 3.70 -8.38 -1.50
N PHE A 16 4.87 -8.43 -2.13
CA PHE A 16 5.55 -7.23 -2.61
C PHE A 16 4.73 -6.49 -3.66
N VAL A 17 4.21 -7.20 -4.67
CA VAL A 17 3.33 -6.60 -5.70
C VAL A 17 2.06 -6.02 -5.07
N LEU A 18 1.44 -6.75 -4.13
CA LEU A 18 0.26 -6.28 -3.40
C LEU A 18 0.56 -4.99 -2.61
N HIS A 19 1.70 -4.92 -1.94
CA HIS A 19 2.10 -3.74 -1.17
C HIS A 19 2.28 -2.51 -2.07
N ILE A 20 2.98 -2.64 -3.19
CA ILE A 20 3.13 -1.55 -4.16
C ILE A 20 1.77 -1.15 -4.74
N ALA A 21 0.92 -2.11 -5.08
CA ALA A 21 -0.42 -1.84 -5.57
C ALA A 21 -1.26 -1.05 -4.56
N LEU A 22 -1.17 -1.37 -3.26
CA LEU A 22 -1.84 -0.63 -2.19
C LEU A 22 -1.30 0.79 -2.03
N CYS A 23 0.01 0.98 -2.12
CA CYS A 23 0.64 2.31 -2.08
C CYS A 23 0.13 3.21 -3.23
N VAL A 24 0.17 2.68 -4.45
CA VAL A 24 -0.33 3.38 -5.65
C VAL A 24 -1.83 3.62 -5.55
N TRP A 25 -2.59 2.66 -5.03
CA TRP A 25 -4.01 2.80 -4.81
C TRP A 25 -4.31 3.92 -3.82
N GLY A 26 -3.65 3.98 -2.66
CA GLY A 26 -3.88 5.03 -1.66
C GLY A 26 -3.57 6.43 -2.18
N TYR A 27 -2.48 6.59 -2.93
CA TYR A 27 -2.17 7.83 -3.62
C TYR A 27 -3.29 8.23 -4.60
N ARG A 28 -3.66 7.33 -5.51
CA ARG A 28 -4.68 7.61 -6.55
C ARG A 28 -6.07 7.83 -5.96
N ASP A 29 -6.43 7.09 -4.92
CA ASP A 29 -7.70 7.23 -4.21
C ASP A 29 -7.78 8.60 -3.51
N SER A 30 -6.69 9.06 -2.88
CA SER A 30 -6.60 10.40 -2.29
C SER A 30 -6.86 11.49 -3.33
N ILE A 31 -6.22 11.41 -4.50
CA ILE A 31 -6.43 12.37 -5.59
C ILE A 31 -7.86 12.31 -6.15
N ARG A 32 -8.42 11.10 -6.34
CA ARG A 32 -9.81 10.93 -6.82
C ARG A 32 -10.85 11.52 -5.86
N ARG A 33 -10.52 11.58 -4.57
CA ARG A 33 -11.35 12.18 -3.52
C ARG A 33 -11.18 13.71 -3.42
N GLY A 34 -10.40 14.33 -4.31
CA GLY A 34 -10.18 15.78 -4.32
C GLY A 34 -9.22 16.26 -3.23
N ARG A 35 -8.43 15.37 -2.61
CA ARG A 35 -7.38 15.78 -1.67
C ARG A 35 -6.20 16.38 -2.42
N SER A 36 -5.41 17.20 -1.73
CA SER A 36 -4.22 17.83 -2.31
C SER A 36 -3.13 16.81 -2.62
N ASN A 37 -2.18 17.19 -3.48
CA ASN A 37 -1.05 16.32 -3.84
C ASN A 37 -0.17 16.02 -2.61
N GLU A 38 -0.01 16.98 -1.71
CA GLU A 38 0.77 16.81 -0.47
C GLU A 38 0.13 15.75 0.42
N TYR A 39 -1.19 15.78 0.59
CA TYR A 39 -1.92 14.75 1.33
C TYR A 39 -1.73 13.37 0.69
N ALA A 40 -1.86 13.27 -0.64
CA ALA A 40 -1.69 12.01 -1.35
C ALA A 40 -0.25 11.45 -1.21
N ILE A 41 0.77 12.33 -1.21
CA ILE A 41 2.16 11.95 -0.96
C ILE A 41 2.35 11.47 0.49
N ILE A 42 1.75 12.13 1.48
CA ILE A 42 1.81 11.68 2.88
C ILE A 42 1.18 10.30 3.03
N VAL A 43 0.03 10.04 2.39
CA VAL A 43 -0.60 8.71 2.37
C VAL A 43 0.30 7.67 1.70
N LEU A 44 0.91 8.01 0.55
CA LEU A 44 1.84 7.13 -0.16
C LEU A 44 3.03 6.74 0.72
N VAL A 45 3.66 7.73 1.37
CA VAL A 45 4.80 7.52 2.28
C VAL A 45 4.37 6.71 3.50
N GLY A 46 3.20 7.01 4.08
CA GLY A 46 2.62 6.25 5.19
C GLY A 46 2.41 4.78 4.83
N LEU A 47 1.84 4.49 3.66
CA LEU A 47 1.65 3.13 3.15
C LEU A 47 2.97 2.41 2.83
N LEU A 48 3.99 3.13 2.34
CA LEU A 48 5.28 2.56 1.99
C LEU A 48 6.04 2.06 3.23
N PHE A 49 6.12 2.89 4.28
CA PHE A 49 6.86 2.55 5.51
C PHE A 49 6.03 1.76 6.52
N PHE A 50 4.71 1.91 6.49
CA PHE A 50 3.78 1.24 7.40
C PHE A 50 2.68 0.53 6.60
N PRO A 51 2.97 -0.60 5.92
CA PRO A 51 2.02 -1.26 5.00
C PRO A 51 0.67 -1.58 5.64
N VAL A 52 0.67 -2.14 6.84
CA VAL A 52 -0.57 -2.53 7.54
C VAL A 52 -1.15 -1.34 8.30
N VAL A 53 -0.36 -0.70 9.15
CA VAL A 53 -0.83 0.41 10.00
C VAL A 53 -1.22 1.63 9.16
N GLY A 54 -0.42 2.01 8.17
CA GLY A 54 -0.70 3.10 7.23
C GLY A 54 -1.96 2.84 6.40
N LEU A 55 -2.21 1.58 6.00
CA LEU A 55 -3.46 1.22 5.33
C LEU A 55 -4.67 1.37 6.25
N ILE A 56 -4.57 0.88 7.50
CA ILE A 56 -5.65 1.03 8.48
C ILE A 56 -5.93 2.51 8.75
N VAL A 57 -4.89 3.29 9.04
CA VAL A 57 -5.01 4.74 9.29
C VAL A 57 -5.66 5.44 8.10
N TYR A 58 -5.18 5.18 6.88
CA TYR A 58 -5.76 5.74 5.66
C TYR A 58 -7.26 5.39 5.53
N LEU A 59 -7.62 4.12 5.74
CA LEU A 59 -9.02 3.67 5.63
C LEU A 59 -9.94 4.31 6.68
N ILE A 60 -9.42 4.67 7.85
CA ILE A 60 -10.17 5.40 8.88
C ILE A 60 -10.40 6.84 8.40
N ILE A 61 -9.34 7.55 8.01
CA ILE A 61 -9.42 8.99 7.68
C ILE A 61 -9.91 9.28 6.24
N ARG A 62 -10.05 8.28 5.36
CA ARG A 62 -10.33 8.50 3.92
C ARG A 62 -11.68 9.17 3.63
N ASN A 63 -12.62 9.10 4.56
CA ASN A 63 -13.99 9.58 4.39
C ASN A 63 -14.29 10.82 5.26
N ASP A 64 -13.35 11.22 6.12
CA ASP A 64 -13.44 12.40 6.97
C ASP A 64 -12.75 13.57 6.27
#